data_AF-A0A2H0PI53-F1
#
_entry.id   AF-A0A2H0PI53-F1
#
_cell.length_a   1.000
_cell.length_b   1.000
_cell.length_c   1.000
_cell.angle_alpha   90.00
_cell.angle_beta   90.00
_cell.angle_gamma   90.00
#
_symmetry.space_group_name_H-M   'P 1'
#
loop_
_entity.id
_entity.type
_entity.pdbx_description
1 polymer ?
#
loop_
_entity_poly.entity_id
_entity_poly.type
_entity_poly.pdbx_seq_one_letter_code
_entity_poly.pdbx_strand_id
1 'polypeptide(L)'
;MPRTESYNEEISKKLKNPKYAQTFLETLMEGPEGLSPEDALRHTIEIMGVKEFAKLAKVSSPRVVEFTKGKRHLKPDTLDIFLKPFKLRTRIIFETAS
;
A
#
# COMPACT_ATOMS: atom_id res chain seq x y z
N MET A 1 -7.45 -5.63 -25.79
CA MET A 1 -7.02 -4.85 -24.61
C MET A 1 -6.78 -5.83 -23.48
N PRO A 2 -5.57 -5.89 -22.89
CA PRO A 2 -5.32 -6.83 -21.81
C PRO A 2 -6.23 -6.44 -20.64
N ARG A 3 -7.05 -7.38 -20.17
CA ARG A 3 -8.07 -7.16 -19.13
C ARG A 3 -7.49 -6.55 -17.85
N THR A 4 -6.19 -6.74 -17.63
CA THR A 4 -5.39 -6.25 -16.51
C THR A 4 -5.19 -4.73 -16.49
N GLU A 5 -5.03 -4.08 -17.66
CA GLU A 5 -4.73 -2.65 -17.73
C GLU A 5 -5.97 -1.81 -17.40
N SER A 6 -7.11 -2.14 -18.03
CA SER A 6 -8.40 -1.52 -17.73
C SER A 6 -8.85 -1.82 -16.29
N TYR A 7 -8.56 -3.02 -15.77
CA TYR A 7 -8.84 -3.36 -14.38
C TYR A 7 -8.02 -2.49 -13.42
N ASN A 8 -6.70 -2.38 -13.61
CA ASN A 8 -5.84 -1.57 -12.75
C ASN A 8 -6.23 -0.08 -12.79
N GLU A 9 -6.64 0.46 -13.93
CA GLU A 9 -7.13 1.83 -14.03
C GLU A 9 -8.39 2.08 -13.19
N GLU A 10 -9.35 1.14 -13.20
CA GLU A 10 -10.55 1.24 -12.37
C GLU A 10 -10.22 1.16 -10.88
N ILE A 11 -9.34 0.24 -10.50
CA ILE A 11 -8.92 0.06 -9.10
C ILE A 11 -8.14 1.30 -8.62
N SER A 12 -7.23 1.84 -9.43
CA SER A 12 -6.47 3.07 -9.13
C SER A 12 -7.38 4.25 -8.78
N LYS A 13 -8.50 4.41 -9.52
CA LYS A 13 -9.51 5.45 -9.22
C LYS A 13 -10.18 5.21 -7.86
N LYS A 14 -10.54 3.96 -7.54
CA LYS A 14 -11.19 3.59 -6.28
C LYS A 14 -10.25 3.70 -5.08
N LEU A 15 -8.96 3.40 -5.23
CA LEU A 15 -7.92 3.48 -4.18
C LEU A 15 -7.71 4.90 -3.64
N LYS A 16 -8.20 5.94 -4.32
CA LYS A 16 -8.23 7.32 -3.77
C LYS A 16 -9.23 7.46 -2.62
N ASN A 17 -10.20 6.56 -2.49
CA ASN A 17 -11.10 6.51 -1.35
C ASN A 17 -10.44 5.72 -0.21
N PRO A 18 -10.23 6.31 0.98
CA PRO A 18 -9.55 5.64 2.09
C PRO A 18 -10.22 4.33 2.53
N LYS A 19 -11.55 4.26 2.54
CA LYS A 19 -12.28 3.06 2.95
C LYS A 19 -12.07 1.91 1.95
N TYR A 20 -12.06 2.24 0.66
CA TYR A 20 -11.76 1.24 -0.37
C TYR A 20 -10.31 0.75 -0.26
N ALA A 21 -9.35 1.66 -0.07
CA ALA A 21 -7.95 1.30 0.10
C ALA A 21 -7.70 0.41 1.34
N GLN A 22 -8.40 0.68 2.44
CA GLN A 22 -8.35 -0.17 3.64
C GLN A 22 -8.80 -1.60 3.34
N THR A 23 -10.00 -1.77 2.77
CA THR A 23 -10.52 -3.10 2.42
C THR A 23 -9.62 -3.79 1.40
N PHE A 24 -9.07 -3.05 0.44
CA PHE A 24 -8.16 -3.58 -0.55
C PHE A 24 -6.87 -4.13 0.09
N LEU A 25 -6.23 -3.36 0.98
CA LEU A 25 -5.05 -3.80 1.73
C LEU A 25 -5.34 -5.02 2.61
N GLU A 26 -6.47 -5.02 3.32
CA GLU A 26 -6.93 -6.15 4.13
C GLU A 26 -7.09 -7.41 3.29
N THR A 27 -7.73 -7.30 2.12
CA THR A 27 -7.92 -8.43 1.20
C THR A 27 -6.59 -8.98 0.69
N LEU A 28 -5.59 -8.12 0.44
CA LEU A 28 -4.25 -8.56 0.03
C LEU A 28 -3.51 -9.31 1.15
N MET A 29 -3.70 -8.91 2.41
CA MET A 29 -3.05 -9.53 3.56
C MET A 29 -3.73 -10.84 4.00
N GLU A 30 -5.06 -10.92 3.89
CA GLU A 30 -5.86 -12.08 4.32
C GLU A 30 -6.15 -13.07 3.18
N GLY A 31 -5.83 -12.69 1.94
CA GLY A 31 -6.09 -13.50 0.76
C GLY A 31 -5.26 -14.80 0.69
N PRO A 32 -5.46 -15.64 -0.34
CA PRO A 32 -4.83 -16.95 -0.46
C PRO A 32 -3.30 -16.95 -0.43
N GLU A 33 -2.68 -15.88 -0.95
CA GLU A 33 -1.22 -15.69 -0.94
C GLU A 33 -0.72 -14.98 0.33
N GLY A 34 -1.62 -14.36 1.11
CA GLY A 34 -1.34 -13.71 2.39
C GLY A 34 -0.13 -12.79 2.36
N LEU A 35 -0.26 -11.59 1.77
CA LEU A 35 0.87 -10.67 1.66
C LEU A 35 1.24 -10.05 3.02
N SER A 36 2.53 -9.79 3.21
CA SER A 36 2.97 -8.95 4.32
C SER A 36 2.37 -7.53 4.18
N PRO A 37 2.20 -6.77 5.28
CA PRO A 37 1.71 -5.38 5.20
C PRO A 37 2.54 -4.49 4.26
N GLU A 38 3.86 -4.70 4.20
CA GLU A 38 4.73 -3.96 3.28
C GLU A 38 4.48 -4.36 1.82
N ASP A 39 4.31 -5.65 1.53
CA ASP A 39 4.05 -6.15 0.18
C ASP A 39 2.66 -5.75 -0.32
N ALA A 40 1.64 -5.82 0.53
CA ALA A 40 0.30 -5.34 0.21
C ALA A 40 0.32 -3.85 -0.14
N LEU A 41 1.09 -3.06 0.63
CA LEU A 41 1.26 -1.63 0.35
C LEU A 41 2.04 -1.38 -0.95
N ARG A 42 3.11 -2.14 -1.23
CA ARG A 42 3.84 -2.07 -2.50
C ARG A 42 2.91 -2.33 -3.68
N HIS A 43 2.14 -3.41 -3.62
CA HIS A 43 1.20 -3.79 -4.68
C HIS A 43 0.13 -2.72 -4.90
N THR A 44 -0.40 -2.15 -3.82
CA THR A 44 -1.36 -1.03 -3.87
C THR A 44 -0.75 0.18 -4.58
N ILE A 45 0.50 0.55 -4.26
CA ILE A 45 1.20 1.67 -4.91
C ILE A 45 1.46 1.40 -6.39
N GLU A 46 1.79 0.17 -6.76
CA GLU A 46 2.01 -0.22 -8.16
C GLU A 46 0.73 -0.07 -9.00
N ILE A 47 -0.42 -0.46 -8.45
CA ILE A 47 -1.73 -0.27 -9.11
C ILE A 47 -2.09 1.22 -9.20
N MET A 48 -1.86 2.00 -8.14
CA MET A 48 -2.16 3.44 -8.15
C MET A 48 -1.25 4.23 -9.09
N GLY A 49 0.02 3.84 -9.17
CA GLY A 49 1.09 4.63 -9.75
C GLY A 49 1.88 5.39 -8.68
N VAL A 50 3.21 5.35 -8.82
CA VAL A 50 4.16 6.01 -7.89
C VAL A 50 3.89 7.51 -7.77
N LYS A 51 3.61 8.20 -8.88
CA LYS A 51 3.43 9.66 -8.89
C LYS A 51 2.15 10.07 -8.17
N GLU A 52 1.08 9.31 -8.40
CA GLU A 52 -0.23 9.48 -7.82
C GLU A 52 -0.17 9.27 -6.31
N PHE A 53 0.46 8.17 -5.88
CA PHE A 53 0.66 7.88 -4.47
C PHE A 53 1.54 8.93 -3.79
N ALA A 54 2.67 9.33 -4.40
CA ALA A 54 3.56 10.34 -3.83
C ALA A 54 2.84 11.66 -3.55
N LYS A 55 1.96 12.10 -4.47
CA LYS A 55 1.10 13.28 -4.28
C LYS A 55 0.09 13.07 -3.16
N LEU A 56 -0.55 11.91 -3.11
CA LEU A 56 -1.55 11.57 -2.10
C LEU A 56 -0.95 11.53 -0.68
N ALA A 57 0.22 10.89 -0.53
CA ALA A 57 0.96 10.77 0.72
C ALA A 57 1.80 12.00 1.07
N LYS A 58 1.90 12.99 0.16
CA LYS A 58 2.74 14.19 0.31
C LYS A 58 4.21 13.86 0.60
N VAL A 59 4.74 12.88 -0.13
CA VAL A 59 6.14 12.45 -0.06
C VAL A 59 6.81 12.57 -1.42
N SER A 60 8.15 12.48 -1.47
CA SER A 60 8.88 12.55 -2.73
C SER A 60 8.73 11.25 -3.53
N SER A 61 8.55 11.36 -4.85
CA SER A 61 8.48 10.18 -5.74
C SER A 61 9.70 9.25 -5.62
N PRO A 62 10.96 9.73 -5.50
CA PRO A 62 12.10 8.86 -5.29
C PRO A 62 11.98 7.97 -4.05
N ARG A 63 11.45 8.50 -2.94
CA ARG A 63 11.23 7.73 -1.70
C ARG A 63 10.22 6.60 -1.91
N VAL A 64 9.19 6.85 -2.71
CA VAL A 64 8.19 5.84 -3.07
C VAL A 64 8.81 4.77 -3.99
N VAL A 65 9.60 5.17 -4.98
CA VAL A 65 10.32 4.23 -5.87
C VAL A 65 11.30 3.34 -5.11
N GLU A 66 12.03 3.89 -4.15
CA GLU A 66 12.94 3.10 -3.31
C GLU A 66 12.18 2.04 -2.50
N PHE A 67 11.00 2.39 -1.99
CA PHE A 67 10.13 1.46 -1.27
C PHE A 67 9.58 0.35 -2.17
N THR A 68 9.02 0.70 -3.34
CA THR A 68 8.46 -0.30 -4.27
C THR A 68 9.52 -1.25 -4.81
N LYS A 69 10.78 -0.81 -4.95
CA LYS A 69 11.90 -1.66 -5.34
C LYS A 69 12.42 -2.60 -4.24
N GLY A 70 11.81 -2.60 -3.05
CA GLY A 70 12.18 -3.50 -1.96
C GLY A 70 13.59 -3.30 -1.41
N LYS A 71 14.25 -2.17 -1.72
CA LYS A 71 15.67 -1.97 -1.39
C LYS A 71 15.92 -1.67 0.10
N ARG A 72 14.88 -1.37 0.87
CA ARG A 72 14.95 -1.09 2.32
C ARG A 72 13.65 -1.49 3.02
N HIS A 73 13.76 -2.17 4.16
CA HIS A 73 12.69 -2.20 5.16
C HIS A 73 12.43 -0.78 5.65
N LEU A 74 11.16 -0.38 5.68
CA LEU A 74 10.82 0.96 6.13
C LEU A 74 10.91 1.01 7.66
N LYS A 75 11.45 2.13 8.18
CA LYS A 75 11.25 2.44 9.59
C LYS A 75 9.74 2.58 9.86
N PRO A 76 9.22 2.16 11.03
CA PRO A 76 7.80 2.28 11.37
C PRO A 76 7.24 3.69 11.10
N ASP A 77 7.98 4.74 11.44
CA ASP A 77 7.60 6.13 11.17
C ASP A 77 7.37 6.43 9.68
N THR A 78 8.14 5.80 8.79
CA THR A 78 7.96 5.97 7.35
C THR A 78 6.75 5.20 6.83
N LEU A 79 6.50 4.01 7.38
CA LEU A 79 5.34 3.22 7.04
C LEU A 79 4.05 3.96 7.47
N ASP A 80 4.04 4.58 8.65
CA ASP A 80 2.94 5.42 9.12
C ASP A 80 2.65 6.61 8.19
N ILE A 81 3.69 7.27 7.66
CA ILE A 81 3.51 8.34 6.67
C ILE A 81 2.81 7.81 5.41
N PHE A 82 3.18 6.61 4.96
CA PHE A 82 2.63 6.01 3.74
C PHE A 82 1.19 5.50 3.95
N LEU A 83 0.85 5.09 5.17
CA LEU A 83 -0.48 4.62 5.56
C LEU A 83 -1.46 5.76 5.89
N LYS A 84 -0.94 6.94 6.23
CA LYS A 84 -1.74 8.12 6.61
C LYS A 84 -2.85 8.49 5.62
N PRO A 85 -2.65 8.47 4.28
CA PRO A 85 -3.73 8.79 3.35
C PRO A 85 -4.89 7.80 3.37
N PHE A 86 -4.61 6.57 3.77
CA PHE A 86 -5.60 5.52 3.96
C PHE A 86 -6.19 5.53 5.38
N LYS A 87 -5.84 6.53 6.21
CA LYS A 87 -6.24 6.63 7.63
C LYS A 87 -5.83 5.40 8.45
N LEU A 88 -4.70 4.80 8.09
CA LEU A 88 -4.11 3.66 8.78
C LEU A 88 -2.84 4.10 9.52
N ARG A 89 -2.45 3.30 10.52
CA ARG A 89 -1.19 3.41 11.26
C ARG A 89 -0.71 2.03 11.68
N THR A 90 0.59 1.89 11.91
CA THR A 90 1.16 0.71 12.52
C THR A 90 0.83 0.65 14.02
N ARG A 91 0.67 -0.57 14.55
CA ARG A 91 0.54 -0.83 15.98
C ARG A 91 1.32 -2.10 16.30
N ILE A 92 2.13 -2.05 17.34
CA ILE A 92 2.79 -3.24 17.88
C ILE A 92 1.79 -3.99 18.75
N ILE A 93 1.62 -5.29 18.48
CA ILE A 93 0.75 -6.19 19.23
C ILE A 93 1.64 -7.33 19.74
N PHE A 94 1.54 -7.64 21.04
CA PHE A 94 2.17 -8.82 21.62
C PHE A 94 1.13 -9.94 21.66
N GLU A 95 1.50 -11.12 21.18
CA GLU A 95 0.66 -12.30 21.19
C GLU A 95 1.28 -13.37 22.10
N THR A 96 0.44 -14.16 22.76
CA THR A 96 0.89 -15.28 23.59
C THR A 96 1.49 -16.36 22.69
N ALA A 97 2.77 -16.67 22.92
CA ALA A 97 3.39 -17.84 22.32
C ALA A 97 2.65 -19.10 22.80
N SER A 98 2.14 -19.89 21.86
CA SER A 98 1.55 -21.21 22.11
C SER A 98 2.61 -22.31 21.93
#